data_AF-A0A7S2JMS5-F1
#
_entry.id   AF-A0A7S2JMS5-F1
#
_cell.length_a   1.000
_cell.length_b   1.000
_cell.length_c   1.000
_cell.angle_alpha   90.00
_cell.angle_beta   90.00
_cell.angle_gamma   90.00
#
_symmetry.space_group_name_H-M   'P 1'
#
loop_
_entity.id
_entity.type
_entity.pdbx_description
1 polymer ?
#
loop_
_entity_poly.entity_id
_entity_poly.type
_entity_poly.pdbx_seq_one_letter_code
_entity_poly.pdbx_strand_id
1 'polypeptide(L)'
;RDPRLEPHLYDVAEQAYRQLVAEQKPQSIVISGESGAGKTESIKYCMNFLVWRSAQSSGGGDGSAANQLTQRIMQSNPLLEALGNAKTQRNNNSSRFGKYITLAFDRAHSIVGAQINTFLLEKSRVTNASATNERSYHVLYYVVAGSPLVAGKTCADFR
;
A
#
# COMPACT_ATOMS: atom_id res chain seq x y z
N ARG A 1 12.20 -22.08 9.60
CA ARG A 1 13.30 -21.15 9.25
C ARG A 1 14.52 -21.99 8.89
N ASP A 2 15.14 -21.78 7.72
CA ASP A 2 16.41 -22.45 7.40
C ASP A 2 17.53 -21.72 8.18
N PRO A 3 18.21 -22.37 9.14
CA PRO A 3 19.22 -21.72 9.96
C PRO A 3 20.49 -21.34 9.18
N ARG A 4 20.60 -21.72 7.90
CA ARG A 4 21.76 -21.45 7.03
C ARG A 4 21.64 -20.14 6.24
N LEU A 5 20.48 -19.47 6.28
CA LEU A 5 20.25 -18.22 5.57
C LEU A 5 20.20 -17.03 6.53
N GLU A 6 20.75 -15.90 6.08
CA GLU A 6 20.66 -14.62 6.79
C GLU A 6 19.21 -14.12 6.86
N PRO A 7 18.81 -13.40 7.93
CA PRO A 7 17.46 -12.87 8.05
C PRO A 7 17.07 -11.99 6.86
N HIS A 8 16.00 -12.38 6.16
CA HIS A 8 15.51 -11.63 5.02
C HIS A 8 13.98 -11.44 5.06
N LEU A 9 13.49 -10.34 4.47
CA LEU A 9 12.06 -10.05 4.36
C LEU A 9 11.30 -11.18 3.61
N TYR A 10 11.96 -11.77 2.62
CA TYR A 10 11.44 -12.92 1.87
C TYR A 10 11.23 -14.15 2.75
N ASP A 11 11.97 -14.31 3.85
CA ASP A 11 11.75 -15.43 4.77
C ASP A 11 10.41 -15.31 5.48
N VAL A 12 9.97 -14.09 5.79
CA VAL A 12 8.65 -13.84 6.39
C VAL A 12 7.54 -14.18 5.39
N ALA A 13 7.71 -13.75 4.13
CA ALA A 13 6.77 -14.03 3.06
C ALA A 13 6.70 -15.53 2.73
N GLU A 14 7.84 -16.23 2.66
CA GLU A 14 7.90 -17.68 2.43
C GLU A 14 7.28 -18.46 3.60
N GLN A 15 7.51 -18.04 4.85
CA GLN A 15 6.87 -18.66 6.00
C GLN A 15 5.35 -18.51 5.96
N ALA A 16 4.84 -17.33 5.65
CA ALA A 16 3.41 -17.10 5.47
C ALA A 16 2.84 -17.96 4.31
N TYR A 17 3.53 -18.03 3.17
CA TYR A 17 3.10 -18.86 2.05
C TYR A 17 3.06 -20.36 2.42
N ARG A 18 4.11 -20.87 3.08
CA ARG A 18 4.16 -22.27 3.53
C ARG A 18 3.04 -22.59 4.53
N GLN A 19 2.76 -21.69 5.47
CA GLN A 19 1.66 -21.88 6.43
C GLN A 19 0.29 -21.86 5.74
N LEU A 20 0.10 -20.97 4.75
CA LEU A 20 -1.10 -20.96 3.92
C LEU A 20 -1.31 -22.31 3.21
N VAL A 21 -0.25 -22.87 2.64
CA VAL A 21 -0.28 -24.18 1.95
C VAL A 21 -0.48 -25.35 2.93
N ALA A 22 0.23 -25.36 4.05
CA ALA A 22 0.19 -26.46 5.00
C ALA A 22 -1.11 -26.52 5.80
N GLU A 23 -1.62 -25.36 6.22
CA GLU A 23 -2.77 -25.28 7.13
C GLU A 23 -4.09 -25.00 6.40
N GLN A 24 -4.04 -24.59 5.13
CA GLN A 24 -5.22 -24.15 4.36
C GLN A 24 -6.01 -23.04 5.08
N LYS A 25 -5.29 -22.16 5.79
CA LYS A 25 -5.85 -21.04 6.56
C LYS A 25 -5.29 -19.70 6.07
N PRO A 26 -6.10 -18.61 6.11
CA PRO A 26 -5.63 -17.27 5.80
C PRO A 26 -4.47 -16.84 6.69
N GLN A 27 -3.49 -16.15 6.11
CA GLN A 27 -2.30 -15.65 6.79
C GLN A 27 -2.27 -14.12 6.76
N SER A 28 -1.61 -13.51 7.74
CA SER A 28 -1.45 -12.06 7.79
C SER A 28 -0.01 -11.67 8.08
N ILE A 29 0.47 -10.66 7.35
CA ILE A 29 1.77 -10.04 7.57
C ILE A 29 1.51 -8.59 7.99
N VAL A 30 1.96 -8.22 9.19
CA VAL A 30 1.82 -6.86 9.72
C VAL A 30 3.16 -6.16 9.63
N ILE A 31 3.21 -5.05 8.87
CA ILE A 31 4.41 -4.22 8.72
C ILE A 31 4.16 -2.91 9.46
N SER A 32 4.79 -2.77 10.63
CA SER A 32 4.74 -1.58 11.47
C SER A 32 6.02 -0.74 11.31
N GLY A 33 5.95 0.52 11.75
CA GLY A 33 7.08 1.44 11.71
C GLY A 33 6.63 2.89 11.55
N GLU A 34 7.50 3.82 11.93
CA GLU A 34 7.28 5.25 11.71
C GLU A 34 7.25 5.58 10.22
N SER A 35 6.85 6.81 9.88
CA SER A 35 6.95 7.22 8.48
C SER A 35 8.41 7.29 8.03
N GLY A 36 8.66 6.94 6.77
CA GLY A 36 10.02 6.85 6.23
C GLY A 36 10.76 5.56 6.60
N ALA A 37 10.23 4.72 7.50
CA ALA A 37 10.85 3.45 7.90
C ALA A 37 10.85 2.36 6.80
N GLY A 38 10.44 2.68 5.56
CA GLY A 38 10.44 1.73 4.44
C GLY A 38 9.23 0.81 4.34
N LYS A 39 8.15 1.04 5.11
CA LYS A 39 6.96 0.16 5.12
C LYS A 39 6.41 -0.15 3.72
N THR A 40 6.24 0.88 2.88
CA THR A 40 5.70 0.73 1.52
C THR A 40 6.61 -0.11 0.64
N GLU A 41 7.93 0.08 0.73
CA GLU A 41 8.91 -0.74 -0.01
C GLU A 41 8.92 -2.18 0.50
N SER A 42 8.88 -2.40 1.82
CA SER A 42 8.76 -3.75 2.38
C SER A 42 7.51 -4.47 1.90
N ILE A 43 6.36 -3.79 1.87
CA ILE A 43 5.11 -4.34 1.34
C ILE A 43 5.29 -4.76 -0.13
N LYS A 44 5.92 -3.91 -0.95
CA LYS A 44 6.19 -4.18 -2.37
C LYS A 44 7.08 -5.41 -2.56
N TYR A 45 8.15 -5.53 -1.79
CA TYR A 45 9.05 -6.69 -1.83
C TYR A 45 8.35 -7.98 -1.40
N CYS A 46 7.55 -7.96 -0.34
CA CYS A 46 6.73 -9.10 0.07
C CYS A 46 5.77 -9.55 -1.03
N MET A 47 5.04 -8.61 -1.66
CA MET A 47 4.09 -8.95 -2.73
C MET A 47 4.78 -9.53 -3.95
N ASN A 48 5.87 -8.92 -4.42
CA ASN A 48 6.64 -9.43 -5.56
C ASN A 48 7.15 -10.84 -5.29
N PHE A 49 7.60 -11.12 -4.07
CA PHE A 49 8.02 -12.45 -3.68
C PHE A 49 6.87 -13.45 -3.70
N LEU A 50 5.71 -13.10 -3.12
CA LEU A 50 4.53 -13.98 -3.12
C LEU A 50 4.02 -14.28 -4.53
N VAL A 51 4.05 -13.29 -5.42
CA VAL A 51 3.74 -13.45 -6.85
C VAL A 51 4.68 -14.44 -7.51
N TRP A 52 6.00 -14.22 -7.35
CA TRP A 52 7.00 -15.13 -7.91
C TRP A 52 6.81 -16.55 -7.37
N ARG A 53 6.61 -16.69 -6.05
CA ARG A 53 6.45 -17.99 -5.40
C ARG A 53 5.21 -18.73 -5.87
N SER A 54 4.14 -18.01 -6.10
CA SER A 54 2.85 -18.51 -6.60
C SER A 54 2.89 -18.91 -8.09
N ALA A 55 3.72 -18.25 -8.91
CA ALA A 55 3.96 -18.69 -10.28
C ALA A 55 4.72 -20.03 -10.35
N GLN A 56 5.59 -20.30 -9.36
CA GLN A 56 6.32 -21.57 -9.28
C GLN A 56 5.41 -22.76 -8.93
N SER A 57 4.28 -22.57 -8.23
CA SER A 57 3.35 -23.65 -7.88
C SER A 57 2.40 -24.04 -9.01
N SER A 58 2.15 -23.14 -9.98
CA SER A 58 1.23 -23.36 -11.10
C SER A 58 1.85 -24.09 -12.30
N GLY A 59 3.06 -24.65 -12.18
CA GLY A 59 3.65 -25.48 -13.24
C GLY A 59 4.18 -24.72 -14.46
N GLY A 60 4.61 -23.47 -14.29
CA GLY A 60 5.32 -22.73 -15.34
C GLY A 60 4.45 -21.78 -16.18
N GLY A 61 3.25 -21.45 -15.73
CA GLY A 61 2.50 -20.32 -16.28
C GLY A 61 3.31 -19.03 -16.18
N ASP A 62 3.23 -18.18 -17.20
CA ASP A 62 4.05 -16.97 -17.45
C ASP A 62 4.12 -15.95 -16.28
N GLY A 63 3.43 -16.16 -15.16
CA GLY A 63 3.45 -15.28 -13.98
C GLY A 63 2.97 -13.85 -14.28
N SER A 64 2.66 -13.55 -15.54
CA SER A 64 2.43 -12.22 -16.07
C SER A 64 1.13 -11.63 -15.55
N ALA A 65 0.08 -12.45 -15.41
CA ALA A 65 -1.17 -12.03 -14.78
C ALA A 65 -0.99 -11.64 -13.30
N ALA A 66 -0.27 -12.45 -12.53
CA ALA A 66 0.01 -12.16 -11.11
C ALA A 66 0.95 -10.97 -10.94
N ASN A 67 1.92 -10.80 -11.85
CA ASN A 67 2.80 -9.64 -11.88
C ASN A 67 2.02 -8.37 -12.25
N GLN A 68 1.14 -8.42 -13.26
CA GLN A 68 0.23 -7.33 -13.61
C GLN A 68 -0.70 -6.95 -12.44
N LEU A 69 -1.21 -7.94 -11.70
CA LEU A 69 -2.02 -7.69 -10.51
C LEU A 69 -1.23 -6.89 -9.47
N THR A 70 -0.01 -7.31 -9.14
CA THR A 70 0.84 -6.56 -8.19
C THR A 70 1.21 -5.18 -8.71
N GLN A 71 1.50 -5.02 -10.00
CA GLN A 71 1.71 -3.70 -10.59
C GLN A 71 0.48 -2.81 -10.41
N ARG A 72 -0.74 -3.31 -10.63
CA ARG A 72 -1.97 -2.54 -10.40
C ARG A 72 -2.15 -2.14 -8.94
N ILE A 73 -1.87 -3.05 -8.00
CA ILE A 73 -1.88 -2.73 -6.56
C ILE A 73 -0.87 -1.62 -6.25
N MET A 74 0.35 -1.70 -6.78
CA MET A 74 1.37 -0.68 -6.58
C MET A 74 1.01 0.66 -7.23
N GLN A 75 0.42 0.65 -8.42
CA GLN A 75 -0.06 1.83 -9.14
C GLN A 75 -1.23 2.53 -8.43
N SER A 76 -1.92 1.85 -7.52
CA SER A 76 -2.94 2.49 -6.68
C SER A 76 -2.36 3.39 -5.58
N ASN A 77 -1.08 3.20 -5.21
CA ASN A 77 -0.48 3.93 -4.10
C ASN A 77 -0.49 5.44 -4.32
N PRO A 78 -0.07 6.02 -5.46
CA PRO A 78 -0.15 7.46 -5.68
C PRO A 78 -1.55 8.05 -5.44
N LEU A 79 -2.60 7.34 -5.86
CA LEU A 79 -3.98 7.76 -5.64
C LEU A 79 -4.36 7.72 -4.15
N LEU A 80 -4.04 6.61 -3.48
CA LEU A 80 -4.32 6.44 -2.05
C LEU A 80 -3.52 7.43 -1.19
N GLU A 81 -2.29 7.75 -1.57
CA GLU A 81 -1.46 8.75 -0.89
C GLU A 81 -1.99 10.16 -1.14
N ALA A 82 -2.43 10.49 -2.36
CA ALA A 82 -3.06 11.78 -2.63
C ALA A 82 -4.30 11.99 -1.75
N LEU A 83 -5.17 10.98 -1.66
CA LEU A 83 -6.44 11.05 -0.92
C LEU A 83 -6.29 10.89 0.59
N GLY A 84 -5.30 10.14 1.05
CA GLY A 84 -5.21 9.68 2.44
C GLY A 84 -3.95 10.10 3.19
N ASN A 85 -2.97 10.71 2.51
CA ASN A 85 -1.78 11.26 3.17
C ASN A 85 -1.85 12.77 3.32
N ALA A 86 -1.18 13.26 4.36
CA ALA A 86 -1.07 14.67 4.66
C ALA A 86 0.30 15.00 5.28
N LYS A 87 0.66 16.28 5.24
CA LYS A 87 1.81 16.79 6.00
C LYS A 87 1.41 16.94 7.46
N THR A 88 2.16 16.29 8.35
CA THR A 88 2.16 16.50 9.80
C THR A 88 3.46 17.19 10.23
N GLN A 89 3.58 17.54 11.50
CA GLN A 89 4.81 18.16 12.03
C GLN A 89 6.08 17.32 11.81
N ARG A 90 5.96 16.00 11.90
CA ARG A 90 7.11 15.06 11.84
C ARG A 90 7.29 14.41 10.47
N ASN A 91 6.31 14.56 9.57
CA ASN A 91 6.31 13.80 8.34
C ASN A 91 5.48 14.49 7.23
N ASN A 92 6.13 14.76 6.10
CA ASN A 92 5.49 15.44 4.98
C ASN A 92 4.49 14.58 4.20
N ASN A 93 4.56 13.24 4.31
CA ASN A 93 3.71 12.29 3.59
C ASN A 93 3.14 11.23 4.57
N SER A 94 2.37 11.68 5.56
CA SER A 94 1.84 10.82 6.62
C SER A 94 0.52 10.20 6.24
N SER A 95 0.48 8.87 6.13
CA SER A 95 -0.77 8.14 5.98
C SER A 95 -1.66 8.35 7.19
N ARG A 96 -2.87 8.87 6.95
CA ARG A 96 -3.90 9.12 7.96
C ARG A 96 -5.05 8.13 7.84
N PHE A 97 -4.74 6.93 7.36
CA PHE A 97 -5.62 5.78 7.23
C PHE A 97 -4.79 4.49 7.35
N GLY A 98 -5.41 3.42 7.83
CA GLY A 98 -4.87 2.07 7.74
C GLY A 98 -5.13 1.47 6.37
N LYS A 99 -4.16 0.71 5.84
CA LYS A 99 -4.29 -0.01 4.56
C LYS A 99 -4.10 -1.50 4.80
N TYR A 100 -5.07 -2.30 4.38
CA TYR A 100 -5.04 -3.75 4.43
C TYR A 100 -5.16 -4.31 3.03
N ILE A 101 -4.19 -5.09 2.59
CA ILE A 101 -4.16 -5.65 1.24
C ILE A 101 -4.32 -7.16 1.37
N THR A 102 -5.37 -7.69 0.74
CA THR A 102 -5.68 -9.11 0.70
C THR A 102 -5.27 -9.67 -0.65
N LEU A 103 -4.52 -10.77 -0.64
CA LEU A 103 -4.24 -11.57 -1.83
C LEU A 103 -5.05 -12.87 -1.73
N ALA A 104 -5.81 -13.17 -2.78
CA ALA A 104 -6.60 -14.38 -2.87
C ALA A 104 -5.81 -15.48 -3.58
N PHE A 105 -5.74 -16.65 -2.96
CA PHE A 105 -5.10 -17.84 -3.51
C PHE A 105 -6.15 -18.91 -3.80
N ASP A 106 -5.99 -19.63 -4.91
CA ASP A 106 -6.80 -20.80 -5.21
C ASP A 106 -6.26 -22.07 -4.54
N ARG A 107 -6.91 -23.21 -4.82
CA ARG A 107 -6.50 -24.53 -4.29
C ARG A 107 -5.17 -25.02 -4.86
N ALA A 108 -4.72 -24.49 -6.00
CA ALA A 108 -3.40 -24.74 -6.57
C ALA A 108 -2.35 -23.76 -6.01
N HIS A 109 -2.71 -22.96 -5.01
CA HIS A 109 -1.86 -21.96 -4.37
C HIS A 109 -1.37 -20.89 -5.36
N SER A 110 -2.19 -20.62 -6.36
CA SER A 110 -1.99 -19.58 -7.36
C SER A 110 -2.75 -18.33 -6.96
N ILE A 111 -2.14 -17.15 -7.12
CA ILE A 111 -2.81 -15.87 -6.87
C ILE A 111 -3.86 -15.67 -7.96
N VAL A 112 -5.11 -15.48 -7.54
CA VAL A 112 -6.26 -15.27 -8.43
C VAL A 112 -6.90 -13.89 -8.29
N GLY A 113 -6.52 -13.12 -7.28
CA GLY A 113 -7.06 -11.78 -7.08
C GLY A 113 -6.43 -11.02 -5.93
N ALA A 114 -6.76 -9.74 -5.83
CA ALA A 114 -6.36 -8.89 -4.72
C ALA A 114 -7.41 -7.83 -4.40
N GLN A 115 -7.45 -7.41 -3.15
CA GLN A 115 -8.33 -6.35 -2.67
C GLN A 115 -7.56 -5.43 -1.71
N ILE A 116 -7.85 -4.13 -1.78
CA ILE A 116 -7.34 -3.13 -0.85
C ILE A 116 -8.50 -2.60 -0.03
N ASN A 117 -8.44 -2.79 1.28
CA ASN A 117 -9.38 -2.23 2.24
C ASN A 117 -8.68 -1.12 3.05
N THR A 118 -9.36 0.01 3.19
CA THR A 118 -8.86 1.15 3.97
C THR A 118 -9.68 1.33 5.24
N PHE A 119 -9.02 1.66 6.34
CA PHE A 119 -9.64 1.79 7.65
C PHE A 119 -9.26 3.10 8.33
N LEU A 120 -10.13 3.59 9.21
CA LEU A 120 -9.83 4.69 10.14
C LEU A 120 -9.21 5.93 9.49
N LEU A 121 -9.79 6.39 8.38
CA LEU A 121 -9.42 7.69 7.81
C LEU A 121 -9.68 8.80 8.84
N GLU A 122 -8.69 9.65 9.09
CA GLU A 122 -8.80 10.81 10.00
C GLU A 122 -9.68 11.93 9.40
N LYS A 123 -11.00 11.70 9.38
CA LYS A 123 -11.98 12.60 8.74
C LYS A 123 -11.91 14.05 9.25
N SER A 124 -11.58 14.26 10.53
CA SER A 124 -11.44 15.60 11.12
C SER A 124 -10.39 16.47 10.43
N ARG A 125 -9.39 15.88 9.78
CA ARG A 125 -8.35 16.60 9.03
C ARG A 125 -8.89 17.38 7.83
N VAL A 126 -10.05 17.00 7.30
CA VAL A 126 -10.69 17.71 6.19
C VAL A 126 -11.05 19.14 6.61
N THR A 127 -11.62 19.31 7.81
CA THR A 127 -12.10 20.61 8.29
C THR A 127 -11.12 21.31 9.25
N ASN A 128 -10.32 20.54 9.99
CA ASN A 128 -9.51 21.03 11.11
C ASN A 128 -8.01 20.77 10.90
N ALA A 129 -7.43 21.26 9.80
CA ALA A 129 -5.98 21.18 9.59
C ALA A 129 -5.17 22.23 10.40
N SER A 130 -5.83 22.95 11.31
CA SER A 130 -5.38 24.20 11.94
C SER A 130 -4.24 24.09 12.96
N ALA A 131 -3.64 22.91 13.15
CA ALA A 131 -2.43 22.82 13.96
C ALA A 131 -1.27 23.49 13.22
N THR A 132 -0.52 24.35 13.90
CA THR A 132 0.61 25.09 13.32
C THR A 132 1.54 24.13 12.56
N ASN A 133 1.76 24.40 11.27
CA ASN A 133 2.62 23.63 10.36
C ASN A 133 2.09 22.26 9.86
N GLU A 134 0.81 21.93 10.07
CA GLU A 134 0.15 20.79 9.41
C GLU A 134 -0.63 21.23 8.16
N ARG A 135 -0.95 20.25 7.30
CA ARG A 135 -1.83 20.45 6.14
C ARG A 135 -2.97 19.43 6.15
N SER A 136 -4.04 19.78 5.43
CA SER A 136 -5.05 18.80 5.00
C SER A 136 -4.48 17.80 3.96
N TYR A 137 -5.32 16.93 3.40
CA TYR A 137 -4.92 15.90 2.44
C TYR A 137 -4.33 16.46 1.15
N HIS A 138 -3.32 15.77 0.60
CA HIS A 138 -2.56 16.22 -0.58
C HIS A 138 -3.44 16.52 -1.81
N VAL A 139 -4.49 15.71 -2.02
CA VAL A 139 -5.43 15.85 -3.14
C VAL A 139 -5.99 17.26 -3.26
N LEU A 140 -6.28 17.94 -2.15
CA LEU A 140 -6.85 19.29 -2.18
C LEU A 140 -5.87 20.30 -2.79
N TYR A 141 -4.58 20.17 -2.49
CA TYR A 141 -3.53 21.02 -3.05
C TYR A 141 -3.22 20.65 -4.49
N TYR A 142 -3.23 19.35 -4.83
CA TYR A 142 -3.02 18.90 -6.22
C TYR A 142 -4.12 19.39 -7.15
N VAL A 143 -5.38 19.32 -6.72
CA VAL A 143 -6.52 19.82 -7.50
C VAL A 143 -6.39 21.32 -7.72
N VAL A 144 -6.06 22.11 -6.69
CA VAL A 144 -5.89 23.57 -6.82
C VAL A 144 -4.71 23.92 -7.72
N ALA A 145 -3.55 23.28 -7.53
CA ALA A 145 -2.35 23.58 -8.30
C ALA A 145 -2.44 23.10 -9.77
N GLY A 146 -3.11 21.97 -10.02
CA GLY A 146 -3.29 21.40 -11.35
C GLY A 146 -4.52 21.93 -12.10
N SER A 147 -5.37 22.73 -11.46
CA SER A 147 -6.61 23.20 -12.08
C SER A 147 -6.37 24.49 -12.89
N PRO A 148 -6.69 24.49 -14.20
CA PRO A 148 -6.61 25.69 -15.03
C PRO A 148 -7.60 26.77 -14.57
N LEU A 149 -8.64 26.41 -13.80
CA LEU A 149 -9.64 27.34 -13.28
C LEU A 149 -9.07 28.29 -12.19
N VAL A 150 -7.94 27.93 -11.59
CA VAL A 150 -7.26 28.69 -10.52
C VAL A 150 -6.02 29.42 -11.03
N ALA A 151 -5.65 29.24 -12.31
CA ALA A 151 -4.52 29.92 -12.90
C ALA A 151 -4.72 31.45 -12.83
N GLY A 152 -3.85 32.14 -12.09
CA GLY A 152 -3.93 33.60 -11.89
C GLY A 152 -5.00 34.07 -10.92
N LYS A 153 -5.71 33.17 -10.22
CA LYS A 153 -6.73 33.53 -9.24
C LYS A 153 -6.24 33.30 -7.80
N THR A 154 -6.58 34.23 -6.93
CA THR A 154 -6.34 34.18 -5.49
C THR A 154 -7.57 33.64 -4.76
N CYS A 155 -7.45 33.31 -3.47
CA CYS A 155 -8.59 32.88 -2.65
C CYS A 155 -9.71 33.94 -2.57
N ALA A 156 -9.43 35.22 -2.83
CA ALA A 156 -10.44 36.27 -2.86
C ALA A 156 -11.38 36.16 -4.06
N ASP A 157 -10.91 35.57 -5.17
CA ASP A 157 -11.65 35.47 -6.44
C ASP A 157 -12.69 34.33 -6.45
N PHE A 158 -12.77 33.54 -5.37
CA PHE A 158 -13.67 32.40 -5.22
C PHE A 158 -14.73 32.61 -4.13
N ARG A 159 -14.86 33.83 -3.60
CA ARG A 159 -15.90 34.21 -2.64
C ARG A 159 -17.15 34.74 -3.34
#